data_AF-R1I335-F1
#
_entry.id   AF-R1I335-F1
#
_cell.length_a   1.000
_cell.length_b   1.000
_cell.length_c   1.000
_cell.angle_alpha   90.00
_cell.angle_beta   90.00
_cell.angle_gamma   90.00
#
_symmetry.space_group_name_H-M   'P 1'
#
loop_
_entity.id
_entity.type
_entity.pdbx_description
1 polymer ?
#
loop_
_entity_poly.entity_id
_entity_poly.type
_entity_poly.pdbx_seq_one_letter_code
_entity_poly.pdbx_strand_id
1 'polypeptide(L)'
;MDDGEAVAELVTARLLSFGGRGVTGAVDASTLAYRHLAGLGAHAVPLLERVLEEATPAGRAYAATLLSELDEPAGRAAWERLAGEPGQVSYYRGCVHETLSLGEYARRNLRPGFTG
;
A
#
# COMPACT_ATOMS: atom_id res chain seq x y z
N MET A 1 -5.45 8.10 -16.41
CA MET A 1 -5.21 6.88 -15.64
C MET A 1 -6.57 6.33 -15.31
N ASP A 2 -6.87 5.20 -15.90
CA ASP A 2 -8.11 4.45 -15.72
C ASP A 2 -7.96 3.50 -14.52
N ASP A 3 -9.07 2.99 -13.98
CA ASP A 3 -9.09 2.18 -12.76
C ASP A 3 -8.17 0.93 -12.89
N GLY A 4 -8.21 0.28 -14.04
CA GLY A 4 -7.39 -0.90 -14.34
C GLY A 4 -5.90 -0.58 -14.49
N GLU A 5 -5.55 0.60 -15.00
CA GLU A 5 -4.17 1.05 -15.09
C GLU A 5 -3.61 1.39 -13.71
N ALA A 6 -4.41 2.06 -12.87
CA ALA A 6 -4.04 2.31 -11.47
C ALA A 6 -3.78 1.00 -10.70
N VAL A 7 -4.64 -0.01 -10.89
CA VAL A 7 -4.46 -1.34 -10.31
C VAL A 7 -3.17 -2.00 -10.80
N ALA A 8 -2.89 -1.98 -12.11
CA ALA A 8 -1.69 -2.60 -12.67
C ALA A 8 -0.39 -1.95 -12.15
N GLU A 9 -0.37 -0.62 -12.04
CA GLU A 9 0.75 0.14 -11.48
C GLU A 9 0.97 -0.18 -10.00
N LEU A 10 -0.10 -0.36 -9.22
CA LEU A 10 0.00 -0.79 -7.82
C LEU A 10 0.40 -2.25 -7.67
N VAL A 11 -0.08 -3.14 -8.55
CA VAL A 11 0.26 -4.57 -8.56
C VAL A 11 1.75 -4.77 -8.80
N THR A 12 2.32 -4.01 -9.73
CA THR A 12 3.74 -4.07 -10.09
C THR A 12 4.62 -3.20 -9.19
N ALA A 13 4.03 -2.36 -8.34
CA ALA A 13 4.77 -1.53 -7.41
C ALA A 13 5.61 -2.40 -6.48
N ARG A 14 6.93 -2.26 -6.59
CA ARG A 14 7.93 -2.94 -5.73
C ARG A 14 8.33 -2.12 -4.52
N LEU A 15 7.83 -0.90 -4.43
CA LEU A 15 8.29 0.13 -3.50
C LEU A 15 7.10 0.95 -3.00
N LEU A 16 6.99 1.06 -1.68
CA LEU A 16 6.08 1.98 -1.02
C LEU A 16 6.71 3.37 -0.94
N SER A 17 6.18 4.33 -1.70
CA SER A 17 6.57 5.74 -1.67
C SER A 17 5.36 6.61 -1.28
N PHE A 18 5.13 6.79 0.02
CA PHE A 18 4.00 7.58 0.53
C PHE A 18 4.21 9.10 0.46
N GLY A 19 5.38 9.55 0.02
CA GLY A 19 5.70 10.95 -0.15
C GLY A 19 6.48 11.13 -1.43
N GLY A 20 6.06 12.09 -2.26
CA GLY A 20 6.77 12.46 -3.48
C GLY A 20 8.25 12.65 -3.18
N ARG A 21 9.10 12.02 -3.98
CA ARG A 21 10.54 12.12 -3.86
C ARG A 21 10.93 13.60 -3.86
N GLY A 22 11.60 14.02 -2.79
CA GLY A 22 12.15 15.37 -2.70
C GLY A 22 13.10 15.65 -3.85
N VAL A 23 13.04 16.90 -4.35
CA VAL A 23 13.93 17.59 -5.32
C VAL A 23 13.57 17.56 -6.82
N THR A 24 12.66 16.72 -7.33
CA THR A 24 12.27 16.83 -8.76
C THR A 24 10.79 16.62 -9.09
N GLY A 25 9.87 16.81 -8.13
CA GLY A 25 8.42 16.91 -8.42
C GLY A 25 7.76 15.73 -9.13
N ALA A 26 8.49 14.65 -9.43
CA ALA A 26 8.01 13.48 -10.12
C ALA A 26 7.31 12.58 -9.10
N VAL A 27 5.98 12.63 -9.12
CA VAL A 27 5.14 11.68 -8.41
C VAL A 27 5.30 10.33 -9.13
N ASP A 28 5.67 9.29 -8.40
CA ASP A 28 5.75 7.94 -8.96
C ASP A 28 4.37 7.49 -9.48
N ALA A 29 4.35 6.71 -10.57
CA ALA A 29 3.12 6.24 -11.18
C ALA A 29 2.24 5.45 -10.18
N SER A 30 2.86 4.67 -9.30
CA SER A 30 2.21 3.99 -8.17
C SER A 30 1.59 4.95 -7.15
N THR A 31 2.18 6.12 -6.92
CA THR A 31 1.59 7.15 -6.05
C THR A 31 0.41 7.86 -6.73
N LEU A 32 0.46 8.06 -8.05
CA LEU A 32 -0.69 8.58 -8.81
C LEU A 32 -1.85 7.58 -8.81
N ALA A 33 -1.56 6.31 -9.01
CA ALA A 33 -2.52 5.21 -8.92
C ALA A 33 -3.18 5.15 -7.54
N TYR A 34 -2.37 5.23 -6.46
CA TYR A 34 -2.87 5.29 -5.09
C TYR A 34 -3.85 6.46 -4.89
N ARG A 35 -3.49 7.67 -5.34
CA ARG A 35 -4.35 8.85 -5.22
C ARG A 35 -5.64 8.73 -6.02
N HIS A 36 -5.56 8.10 -7.19
CA HIS A 36 -6.74 7.83 -8.02
C HIS A 36 -7.70 6.87 -7.30
N LEU A 37 -7.20 5.73 -6.80
CA LEU A 37 -8.02 4.78 -6.04
C LEU A 37 -8.57 5.38 -4.74
N ALA A 38 -7.79 6.21 -4.05
CA ALA A 38 -8.27 6.96 -2.89
C ALA A 38 -9.49 7.85 -3.23
N GLY A 39 -9.48 8.46 -4.42
CA GLY A 39 -10.58 9.28 -4.92
C GLY A 39 -11.85 8.49 -5.29
N LEU A 40 -11.72 7.21 -5.64
CA LEU A 40 -12.86 6.32 -5.93
C LEU A 40 -13.62 5.89 -4.67
N GLY A 41 -12.95 5.93 -3.51
CA GLY A 41 -13.54 5.56 -2.22
C GLY A 41 -14.00 4.10 -2.22
N ALA A 42 -15.26 3.86 -1.81
CA ALA A 42 -15.83 2.52 -1.75
C ALA A 42 -15.81 1.74 -3.08
N HIS A 43 -15.76 2.43 -4.23
CA HIS A 43 -15.65 1.76 -5.55
C HIS A 43 -14.27 1.12 -5.76
N ALA A 44 -13.24 1.58 -5.05
CA ALA A 44 -11.92 0.96 -5.10
C ALA A 44 -11.85 -0.33 -4.28
N VAL A 45 -12.75 -0.59 -3.34
CA VAL A 45 -12.72 -1.80 -2.48
C VAL A 45 -12.53 -3.10 -3.27
N PRO A 46 -13.37 -3.45 -4.26
CA PRO A 46 -13.18 -4.67 -5.05
C PRO A 46 -11.89 -4.67 -5.89
N LEU A 47 -11.39 -3.49 -6.28
CA LEU A 47 -10.12 -3.37 -6.99
C LEU A 47 -8.94 -3.61 -6.04
N LEU A 48 -9.01 -3.10 -4.82
CA LEU A 48 -8.00 -3.26 -3.77
C LEU A 48 -7.91 -4.70 -3.30
N GLU A 49 -9.03 -5.42 -3.20
CA GLU A 49 -9.03 -6.86 -2.89
C GLU A 49 -8.27 -7.66 -3.97
N ARG A 50 -8.49 -7.36 -5.25
CA ARG A 50 -7.72 -7.98 -6.33
C ARG A 50 -6.23 -7.64 -6.28
N VAL A 51 -5.90 -6.37 -6.01
CA VAL A 51 -4.50 -5.96 -5.80
C VAL A 51 -3.89 -6.74 -4.63
N LEU A 52 -4.62 -6.95 -3.53
CA LEU A 52 -4.11 -7.71 -2.38
C LEU A 52 -3.75 -9.15 -2.73
N GLU A 53 -4.45 -9.78 -3.67
CA GLU A 53 -4.14 -11.14 -4.12
C GLU A 53 -3.00 -11.16 -5.14
N GLU A 54 -3.04 -10.30 -6.16
CA GLU A 54 -2.15 -10.34 -7.32
C GLU A 54 -0.85 -9.52 -7.15
N ALA A 55 -0.83 -8.51 -6.25
CA ALA A 55 0.29 -7.57 -6.13
C ALA A 55 1.51 -8.13 -5.41
N THR A 56 2.65 -7.44 -5.63
CA THR A 56 3.84 -7.64 -4.81
C THR A 56 3.62 -7.20 -3.36
N PRO A 57 4.50 -7.58 -2.40
CA PRO A 57 4.41 -7.17 -0.99
C PRO A 57 4.19 -5.68 -0.77
N ALA A 58 4.79 -4.82 -1.60
CA ALA A 58 4.62 -3.38 -1.52
C ALA A 58 3.24 -2.91 -2.04
N GLY A 59 2.78 -3.45 -3.17
CA GLY A 59 1.43 -3.16 -3.68
C GLY A 59 0.32 -3.62 -2.72
N ARG A 60 0.50 -4.79 -2.10
CA ARG A 60 -0.42 -5.30 -1.07
C ARG A 60 -0.49 -4.39 0.14
N ALA A 61 0.65 -3.87 0.60
CA ALA A 61 0.68 -2.92 1.71
C ALA A 61 -0.02 -1.59 1.35
N TYR A 62 0.13 -1.08 0.12
CA TYR A 62 -0.64 0.08 -0.35
C TYR A 62 -2.15 -0.18 -0.33
N ALA A 63 -2.55 -1.34 -0.84
CA ALA A 63 -3.95 -1.71 -0.91
C ALA A 63 -4.56 -1.90 0.48
N ALA A 64 -3.84 -2.55 1.40
CA ALA A 64 -4.26 -2.70 2.79
C ALA A 64 -4.37 -1.36 3.52
N THR A 65 -3.47 -0.40 3.27
CA THR A 65 -3.58 0.97 3.82
C THR A 65 -4.87 1.65 3.34
N LEU A 66 -5.12 1.66 2.03
CA LEU A 66 -6.35 2.25 1.48
C LEU A 66 -7.60 1.56 2.00
N LEU A 67 -7.56 0.23 2.06
CA LEU A 67 -8.68 -0.55 2.55
C LEU A 67 -8.96 -0.23 4.02
N SER A 68 -7.94 -0.06 4.87
CA SER A 68 -8.13 0.37 6.27
C SER A 68 -8.78 1.75 6.41
N GLU A 69 -8.51 2.68 5.50
CA GLU A 69 -9.12 4.01 5.51
C GLU A 69 -10.58 3.99 5.03
N LEU A 70 -10.92 3.07 4.13
CA LEU A 70 -12.26 2.95 3.53
C LEU A 70 -13.18 2.01 4.32
N ASP A 71 -12.63 0.90 4.79
CA ASP A 71 -13.30 -0.20 5.47
C ASP A 71 -12.32 -0.80 6.51
N GLU A 72 -12.41 -0.31 7.74
CA GLU A 72 -11.54 -0.73 8.84
C GLU A 72 -11.48 -2.27 9.03
N PRO A 73 -12.61 -3.02 9.05
CA PRO A 73 -12.55 -4.48 9.23
C PRO A 73 -11.92 -5.20 8.03
N ALA A 74 -12.20 -4.78 6.80
CA ALA A 74 -11.57 -5.37 5.61
C ALA A 74 -10.06 -5.09 5.57
N GLY A 75 -9.66 -3.86 5.89
CA GLY A 75 -8.26 -3.48 5.98
C GLY A 75 -7.51 -4.24 7.07
N ARG A 76 -8.11 -4.42 8.25
CA ARG A 76 -7.54 -5.23 9.33
C ARG A 76 -7.32 -6.67 8.89
N ALA A 77 -8.32 -7.30 8.25
CA ALA A 77 -8.19 -8.67 7.75
C ALA A 77 -7.09 -8.80 6.67
N ALA A 78 -6.95 -7.80 5.82
CA ALA A 78 -5.86 -7.73 4.84
C ALA A 78 -4.50 -7.67 5.55
N TRP A 79 -4.33 -6.78 6.54
CA TRP A 79 -3.10 -6.70 7.32
C TRP A 79 -2.80 -7.98 8.10
N GLU A 80 -3.78 -8.65 8.66
CA GLU A 80 -3.57 -9.93 9.35
C GLU A 80 -3.08 -11.03 8.40
N ARG A 81 -3.61 -11.09 7.17
CA ARG A 81 -3.05 -11.98 6.13
C ARG A 81 -1.60 -11.62 5.82
N LEU A 82 -1.30 -10.34 5.62
CA LEU A 82 0.07 -9.87 5.34
C LEU A 82 1.03 -10.11 6.52
N ALA A 83 0.52 -10.11 7.76
CA ALA A 83 1.28 -10.44 8.97
C ALA A 83 1.81 -11.88 8.98
N GLY A 84 1.11 -12.80 8.31
CA GLY A 84 1.51 -14.20 8.16
C GLY A 84 2.36 -14.50 6.91
N GLU A 85 2.42 -13.56 5.96
CA GLU A 85 3.09 -13.76 4.68
C GLU A 85 4.61 -13.48 4.77
N PRO A 86 5.47 -14.41 4.31
CA PRO A 86 6.88 -14.14 4.15
C PRO A 86 7.10 -13.22 2.95
N GLY A 87 7.49 -11.97 3.20
CA GLY A 87 7.80 -10.99 2.16
C GLY A 87 8.67 -9.88 2.71
N GLN A 88 9.49 -9.26 1.87
CA GLN A 88 10.18 -8.01 2.21
C GLN A 88 9.46 -6.86 1.53
N VAL A 89 9.20 -5.81 2.30
CA VAL A 89 8.66 -4.57 1.79
C VAL A 89 9.72 -3.49 1.89
N SER A 90 10.01 -2.90 0.74
CA SER A 90 10.82 -1.70 0.63
C SER A 90 9.91 -0.49 0.68
N TYR A 91 10.20 0.46 1.56
CA TYR A 91 9.46 1.70 1.67
C TYR A 91 10.40 2.90 1.84
N TYR A 92 10.02 4.04 1.29
CA TYR A 92 10.68 5.30 1.57
C TYR A 92 9.97 6.02 2.70
N ARG A 93 10.76 6.41 3.71
CA ARG A 93 10.37 7.38 4.73
C ARG A 93 11.15 8.66 4.48
N GLY A 94 10.52 9.60 3.77
CA GLY A 94 11.21 10.79 3.28
C GLY A 94 12.30 10.43 2.27
N CYS A 95 13.57 10.77 2.56
CA CYS A 95 14.72 10.41 1.71
C CYS A 95 15.33 9.04 2.05
N VAL A 96 14.91 8.39 3.13
CA VAL A 96 15.52 7.15 3.60
C VAL A 96 14.76 5.96 3.02
N HIS A 97 15.47 5.09 2.31
CA HIS A 97 14.97 3.78 1.90
C HIS A 97 15.13 2.82 3.08
N GLU A 98 14.02 2.31 3.59
CA GLU A 98 13.98 1.27 4.60
C GLU A 98 13.41 -0.01 3.99
N THR A 99 13.94 -1.15 4.39
CA THR A 99 13.39 -2.46 4.04
C THR A 99 13.07 -3.20 5.31
N LEU A 100 11.85 -3.70 5.44
CA LEU A 100 11.45 -4.54 6.56
C LEU A 100 10.62 -5.72 6.06
N SER A 101 10.39 -6.70 6.92
CA SER A 101 9.49 -7.79 6.59
C SER A 101 8.06 -7.26 6.48
N LEU A 102 7.33 -7.67 5.44
CA LEU A 102 5.92 -7.39 5.23
C LEU A 102 5.11 -7.71 6.48
N GLY A 103 5.40 -8.85 7.12
CA GLY A 103 4.72 -9.22 8.35
C GLY A 103 5.01 -8.29 9.53
N GLU A 104 6.22 -7.76 9.64
CA GLU A 104 6.54 -6.74 10.65
C GLU A 104 5.86 -5.40 10.34
N TYR A 105 5.83 -5.00 9.07
CA TYR A 105 5.15 -3.78 8.63
C TYR A 105 3.64 -3.86 8.88
N ALA A 106 3.03 -5.00 8.58
CA ALA A 106 1.63 -5.27 8.84
C ALA A 106 1.32 -5.23 10.34
N ARG A 107 2.14 -5.86 11.18
CA ARG A 107 1.98 -5.84 12.64
C ARG A 107 2.12 -4.43 13.23
N ARG A 108 2.97 -3.57 12.64
CA ARG A 108 3.08 -2.16 13.05
C ARG A 108 1.80 -1.39 12.71
N ASN A 109 1.22 -1.61 11.54
CA ASN A 109 -0.06 -0.98 11.15
C ASN A 109 -1.25 -1.52 11.96
N LEU A 110 -1.24 -2.80 12.35
CA LEU A 110 -2.27 -3.40 13.22
C LEU A 110 -2.25 -2.89 14.67
N ARG A 111 -1.14 -2.30 15.12
CA ARG A 111 -1.00 -1.72 16.47
C ARG A 111 -1.06 -0.19 16.39
N PRO A 112 -2.23 0.43 16.60
CA PRO A 112 -2.31 1.87 16.79
C PRO A 112 -1.68 2.21 18.15
N GLY A 113 -0.36 2.44 18.20
CA GLY A 113 0.31 2.76 19.46
C GLY A 113 1.83 2.69 19.49
N PHE A 114 2.55 2.58 18.37
CA PHE A 114 4.01 2.76 18.40
C PHE A 114 4.37 4.21 18.09
N THR A 115 4.00 5.10 19.01
CA THR A 115 4.66 6.40 19.18
C THR A 115 6.01 6.09 19.82
N GLY A 116 7.05 6.07 18.99
CA GLY A 116 8.44 6.17 19.45
C GLY A 116 8.85 7.63 19.47
#